data_AF-A0A4S2FTI1-F1
#
_entry.id   AF-A0A4S2FTI1-F1
#
_cell.length_a   1.000
_cell.length_b   1.000
_cell.length_c   1.000
_cell.angle_alpha   90.00
_cell.angle_beta   90.00
_cell.angle_gamma   90.00
#
_symmetry.space_group_name_H-M   'P 1'
#
loop_
_entity.id
_entity.type
_entity.pdbx_description
1 polymer ?
#
loop_
_entity_poly.entity_id
_entity_poly.type
_entity_poly.pdbx_seq_one_letter_code
_entity_poly.pdbx_strand_id
1 'polypeptide(L)'
;MNTQLLKKLYSIHSPSGKEQDMIRFLRSYIGALPGDISVSQDRYGNLYVIKGTGKNYPCLVSHIDQVAHCHHSKDFKAIETKDIIFGYSPGKRRFENPGADDKNGIFICLECLKKYDTIKIAFFREEETGCAGSSNAYMPFFNDVRFVIQPDRKGNSDLITSIGFSELCSDEFIEAVKPEEWGYKENNGLLTDVMVLKWNGLDVSCVNLSCGYYNAHSDQEITVKKDLMKGLLFVEHIIEDCTAAYPHTGIFNDRYECEDEIHDILRQDPTLTPEDLQYMYATNFPHLKPEDYERICEDYRTLWAGNEQDREHP
;
A
#
# COMPACT_ATOMS: atom_id res chain seq x y z
N MET A 1 -2.77 -22.97 -3.71
CA MET A 1 -2.61 -21.71 -4.48
C MET A 1 -3.14 -21.88 -5.88
N ASN A 2 -4.04 -21.01 -6.33
CA ASN A 2 -4.53 -20.99 -7.71
C ASN A 2 -3.50 -20.36 -8.67
N THR A 3 -2.50 -21.14 -9.07
CA THR A 3 -1.41 -20.66 -9.96
C THR A 3 -1.91 -20.24 -11.35
N GLN A 4 -3.06 -20.76 -11.80
CA GLN A 4 -3.66 -20.38 -13.08
C GLN A 4 -4.14 -18.92 -13.06
N LEU A 5 -4.85 -18.52 -11.99
CA LEU A 5 -5.26 -17.12 -11.80
C LEU A 5 -4.03 -16.21 -11.73
N LEU A 6 -3.04 -16.57 -10.92
CA LEU A 6 -1.84 -15.75 -10.73
C LEU A 6 -1.06 -15.54 -12.03
N LYS A 7 -0.84 -16.59 -12.81
CA LYS A 7 -0.19 -16.49 -14.13
C LYS A 7 -1.05 -15.70 -15.13
N LYS A 8 -2.37 -15.77 -15.02
CA LYS A 8 -3.27 -14.97 -15.85
C LYS A 8 -3.13 -13.48 -15.51
N LEU A 9 -3.07 -13.12 -14.24
CA LEU A 9 -2.79 -11.75 -13.80
C LEU A 9 -1.46 -11.26 -14.39
N TYR A 10 -0.37 -12.00 -14.20
CA TYR A 10 0.95 -11.60 -14.75
C TYR A 10 0.97 -11.43 -16.27
N SER A 11 0.15 -12.19 -17.00
CA SER A 11 0.06 -12.07 -18.47
C SER A 11 -0.65 -10.79 -18.94
N ILE A 12 -1.33 -10.07 -18.05
CA ILE A 12 -1.99 -8.80 -18.36
C ILE A 12 -0.98 -7.70 -18.07
N HIS A 13 -0.52 -7.01 -19.10
CA HIS A 13 0.31 -5.82 -18.94
C HIS A 13 -0.60 -4.62 -18.68
N SER A 14 -0.42 -3.96 -17.53
CA SER A 14 -1.27 -2.85 -17.09
C SER A 14 -0.45 -1.67 -16.57
N PRO A 15 0.43 -1.04 -17.37
CA PRO A 15 1.20 0.10 -16.88
C PRO A 15 0.27 1.27 -16.48
N SER A 16 0.72 2.12 -15.56
CA SER A 16 -0.07 3.25 -15.05
C SER A 16 -0.66 4.10 -16.18
N GLY A 17 -1.95 4.40 -16.08
CA GLY A 17 -2.75 5.07 -17.10
C GLY A 17 -3.26 4.17 -18.23
N LYS A 18 -2.93 2.88 -18.24
CA LYS A 18 -3.31 1.91 -19.30
C LYS A 18 -3.85 0.58 -18.74
N GLU A 19 -4.55 0.63 -17.61
CA GLU A 19 -5.04 -0.53 -16.86
C GLU A 19 -6.34 -1.13 -17.42
N GLN A 20 -6.83 -0.66 -18.57
CA GLN A 20 -8.12 -1.05 -19.13
C GLN A 20 -8.26 -2.57 -19.33
N ASP A 21 -7.18 -3.27 -19.65
CA ASP A 21 -7.17 -4.73 -19.80
C ASP A 21 -7.31 -5.43 -18.45
N MET A 22 -6.67 -4.92 -17.41
CA MET A 22 -6.82 -5.42 -16.04
C MET A 22 -8.24 -5.16 -15.53
N ILE A 23 -8.78 -3.96 -15.74
CA ILE A 23 -10.17 -3.60 -15.39
C ILE A 23 -11.16 -4.56 -16.07
N ARG A 24 -10.99 -4.81 -17.39
CA ARG A 24 -11.84 -5.75 -18.13
C ARG A 24 -11.75 -7.17 -17.57
N PHE A 25 -10.53 -7.61 -17.25
CA PHE A 25 -10.31 -8.92 -16.64
C PHE A 25 -11.01 -9.01 -15.28
N LEU A 26 -10.79 -8.05 -14.37
CA LEU A 26 -11.38 -8.03 -13.03
C LEU A 26 -12.91 -8.06 -13.10
N ARG A 27 -13.54 -7.20 -13.90
CA ARG A 27 -15.00 -7.18 -14.05
C ARG A 27 -15.55 -8.52 -14.58
N SER A 28 -14.89 -9.10 -15.58
CA SER A 28 -15.29 -10.41 -16.11
C SER A 28 -15.08 -11.55 -15.12
N TYR A 29 -13.96 -11.53 -14.38
CA TYR A 29 -13.61 -12.56 -13.42
C TYR A 29 -14.57 -12.55 -12.24
N ILE A 30 -14.78 -11.36 -11.65
CA ILE A 30 -15.66 -11.15 -10.50
C ILE A 30 -17.12 -11.44 -10.88
N GLY A 31 -17.58 -10.98 -12.06
CA GLY A 31 -18.95 -11.25 -12.53
C GLY A 31 -19.24 -12.73 -12.81
N ALA A 32 -18.20 -13.58 -12.90
CA ALA A 32 -18.35 -15.03 -13.03
C ALA A 32 -18.30 -15.78 -11.68
N LEU A 33 -17.98 -15.09 -10.58
CA LEU A 33 -17.98 -15.70 -9.25
C LEU A 33 -19.43 -15.86 -8.73
N PRO A 34 -19.71 -16.92 -7.95
CA PRO A 34 -21.00 -17.08 -7.31
C PRO A 34 -21.16 -16.12 -6.12
N GLY A 35 -22.41 -15.81 -5.80
CA GLY A 35 -22.78 -14.96 -4.66
C GLY A 35 -23.35 -13.61 -5.11
N ASP A 36 -23.84 -12.86 -4.13
CA ASP A 36 -24.33 -11.50 -4.35
C ASP A 36 -23.14 -10.53 -4.37
N ILE A 37 -22.63 -10.24 -5.56
CA ILE A 37 -21.45 -9.38 -5.76
C ILE A 37 -21.86 -8.17 -6.62
N SER A 38 -21.75 -6.99 -6.03
CA SER A 38 -21.88 -5.72 -6.74
C SER A 38 -20.50 -5.20 -7.13
N VAL A 39 -20.34 -4.77 -8.38
CA VAL A 39 -19.14 -4.11 -8.89
C VAL A 39 -19.54 -2.75 -9.45
N SER A 40 -18.95 -1.69 -8.90
CA SER A 40 -19.11 -0.32 -9.39
C SER A 40 -17.76 0.29 -9.75
N GLN A 41 -17.80 1.39 -10.48
CA GLN A 41 -16.62 2.12 -10.91
C GLN A 41 -16.87 3.61 -10.69
N ASP A 42 -15.90 4.32 -10.11
CA ASP A 42 -15.99 5.78 -9.95
C ASP A 42 -15.60 6.53 -11.24
N ARG A 43 -15.53 7.86 -11.16
CA ARG A 43 -15.16 8.71 -12.29
C ARG A 43 -13.68 8.63 -12.66
N TYR A 44 -12.79 8.32 -11.70
CA TYR A 44 -11.36 8.15 -11.96
C TYR A 44 -11.08 6.80 -12.64
N GLY A 45 -11.94 5.82 -12.39
CA GLY A 45 -11.86 4.48 -12.92
C GLY A 45 -11.52 3.42 -11.88
N ASN A 46 -11.48 3.76 -10.58
CA ASN A 46 -11.29 2.79 -9.51
C ASN A 46 -12.49 1.84 -9.44
N LEU A 47 -12.25 0.57 -9.13
CA LEU A 47 -13.31 -0.43 -8.99
C LEU A 47 -13.63 -0.67 -7.52
N TYR A 48 -14.91 -0.76 -7.21
CA TYR A 48 -15.42 -1.03 -5.88
C TYR A 48 -16.29 -2.27 -5.92
N VAL A 49 -15.91 -3.27 -5.12
CA VAL A 49 -16.56 -4.57 -5.04
C VAL A 49 -17.17 -4.72 -3.65
N ILE A 50 -18.45 -5.07 -3.61
CA ILE A 50 -19.16 -5.38 -2.37
C ILE A 50 -19.76 -6.78 -2.55
N LYS A 51 -19.42 -7.71 -1.65
CA LYS A 51 -20.06 -9.03 -1.61
C LYS A 51 -20.88 -9.17 -0.34
N GLY A 52 -22.11 -9.66 -0.49
CA GLY A 52 -23.05 -9.95 0.58
C GLY A 52 -23.63 -8.73 1.28
N THR A 53 -24.39 -8.98 2.34
CA THR A 53 -25.06 -7.97 3.17
C THR A 53 -24.60 -8.10 4.63
N GLY A 54 -23.81 -7.15 5.09
CA GLY A 54 -23.32 -7.06 6.47
C GLY A 54 -23.62 -5.70 7.10
N LYS A 55 -23.58 -5.64 8.44
CA LYS A 55 -23.56 -4.36 9.16
C LYS A 55 -22.22 -3.66 8.98
N ASN A 56 -21.13 -4.44 9.04
CA ASN A 56 -19.77 -3.98 8.87
C ASN A 56 -18.99 -4.99 7.99
N TYR A 57 -17.99 -4.54 7.24
CA TYR A 57 -17.22 -5.38 6.31
C TYR A 57 -15.73 -5.41 6.65
N PRO A 58 -15.02 -6.56 6.54
CA PRO A 58 -13.58 -6.52 6.27
C PRO A 58 -13.36 -5.88 4.90
N CYS A 59 -12.32 -5.06 4.76
CA CYS A 59 -11.99 -4.42 3.50
C CYS A 59 -10.56 -4.71 3.08
N LEU A 60 -10.39 -5.06 1.79
CA LEU A 60 -9.08 -5.18 1.15
C LEU A 60 -8.91 -4.08 0.10
N VAL A 61 -7.69 -3.62 -0.10
CA VAL A 61 -7.34 -2.71 -1.20
C VAL A 61 -6.09 -3.19 -1.92
N SER A 62 -6.00 -2.89 -3.21
CA SER A 62 -4.86 -3.26 -4.06
C SER A 62 -4.82 -2.35 -5.28
N HIS A 63 -3.63 -1.99 -5.74
CA HIS A 63 -3.49 -1.26 -6.99
C HIS A 63 -3.47 -2.22 -8.19
N ILE A 64 -3.88 -1.71 -9.36
CA ILE A 64 -4.03 -2.54 -10.57
C ILE A 64 -3.07 -2.18 -11.69
N ASP A 65 -2.31 -1.11 -11.49
CA ASP A 65 -1.25 -0.73 -12.39
C ASP A 65 0.04 -1.51 -12.10
N GLN A 66 1.09 -1.17 -12.84
CA GLN A 66 2.44 -1.67 -12.65
C GLN A 66 3.41 -0.63 -13.21
N VAL A 67 4.63 -0.62 -12.72
CA VAL A 67 5.67 0.27 -13.23
C VAL A 67 5.88 0.19 -14.76
N ALA A 68 6.02 1.35 -15.39
CA ALA A 68 6.12 1.48 -16.85
C ALA A 68 7.55 1.37 -17.41
N HIS A 69 8.58 1.55 -16.57
CA HIS A 69 10.00 1.53 -17.01
C HIS A 69 10.58 0.13 -17.20
N CYS A 70 9.88 -0.92 -16.73
CA CYS A 70 10.31 -2.29 -16.89
C CYS A 70 9.91 -2.88 -18.25
N HIS A 71 10.60 -3.93 -18.68
CA HIS A 71 10.33 -4.56 -19.96
C HIS A 71 9.10 -5.47 -19.88
N HIS A 72 8.25 -5.39 -20.91
CA HIS A 72 7.16 -6.34 -21.14
C HIS A 72 6.93 -6.54 -22.64
N SER A 73 7.29 -7.71 -23.16
CA SER A 73 7.20 -8.06 -24.57
C SER A 73 5.89 -8.78 -24.90
N LYS A 74 5.47 -8.73 -26.18
CA LYS A 74 4.27 -9.44 -26.65
C LYS A 74 4.31 -10.95 -26.41
N ASP A 75 5.50 -11.53 -26.32
CA ASP A 75 5.74 -12.95 -26.08
C ASP A 75 6.08 -13.26 -24.62
N PHE A 76 5.81 -12.33 -23.70
CA PHE A 76 5.96 -12.50 -22.26
C PHE A 76 5.30 -13.79 -21.78
N LYS A 77 5.99 -14.50 -20.89
CA LYS A 77 5.49 -15.68 -20.20
C LYS A 77 5.81 -15.62 -18.71
N ALA A 78 4.81 -15.87 -17.89
CA ALA A 78 5.01 -16.21 -16.49
C ALA A 78 5.53 -17.66 -16.40
N ILE A 79 6.81 -17.81 -16.08
CA ILE A 79 7.47 -19.10 -15.89
C ILE A 79 7.34 -19.50 -14.43
N GLU A 80 6.77 -20.68 -14.20
CA GLU A 80 6.59 -21.24 -12.88
C GLU A 80 7.63 -22.35 -12.65
N THR A 81 8.36 -22.25 -11.53
CA THR A 81 9.22 -23.32 -11.01
C THR A 81 8.54 -23.99 -9.80
N LYS A 82 9.25 -24.86 -9.09
CA LYS A 82 8.74 -25.45 -7.85
C LYS A 82 8.40 -24.38 -6.81
N ASP A 83 9.24 -23.36 -6.67
CA ASP A 83 9.18 -22.44 -5.52
C ASP A 83 8.81 -21.01 -5.91
N ILE A 84 9.13 -20.58 -7.13
CA ILE A 84 8.97 -19.19 -7.58
C ILE A 84 8.24 -19.08 -8.93
N ILE A 85 7.70 -17.90 -9.21
CA ILE A 85 7.22 -17.49 -10.52
C ILE A 85 7.94 -16.19 -10.93
N PHE A 86 8.38 -16.11 -12.19
CA PHE A 86 9.05 -14.94 -12.75
C PHE A 86 8.62 -14.71 -14.20
N GLY A 87 8.84 -13.50 -14.72
CA GLY A 87 8.55 -13.17 -16.12
C GLY A 87 9.73 -13.40 -17.06
N TYR A 88 9.45 -13.87 -18.27
CA TYR A 88 10.47 -14.14 -19.29
C TYR A 88 9.94 -13.91 -20.70
N SER A 89 10.74 -13.31 -21.57
CA SER A 89 10.49 -13.26 -23.02
C SER A 89 11.42 -14.25 -23.75
N PRO A 90 10.87 -15.32 -24.35
CA PRO A 90 11.66 -16.27 -25.14
C PRO A 90 12.35 -15.65 -26.35
N GLY A 91 11.67 -14.76 -27.07
CA GLY A 91 12.17 -14.09 -28.27
C GLY A 91 13.25 -13.06 -27.96
N LYS A 92 13.16 -12.38 -26.81
CA LYS A 92 14.20 -11.45 -26.34
C LYS A 92 15.27 -12.12 -25.48
N ARG A 93 15.04 -13.37 -25.05
CA ARG A 93 15.95 -14.18 -24.21
C ARG A 93 16.35 -13.49 -22.91
N ARG A 94 15.41 -12.82 -22.25
CA ARG A 94 15.64 -12.06 -21.01
C ARG A 94 14.48 -12.18 -20.03
N PHE A 95 14.75 -11.92 -18.76
CA PHE A 95 13.74 -11.68 -17.75
C PHE A 95 12.99 -10.39 -18.03
N GLU A 96 11.72 -10.35 -17.65
CA GLU A 96 10.80 -9.24 -17.83
C GLU A 96 9.89 -9.14 -16.62
N ASN A 97 9.48 -7.93 -16.28
CA ASN A 97 8.70 -7.67 -15.08
C ASN A 97 7.28 -8.30 -15.19
N PRO A 98 6.89 -9.18 -14.26
CA PRO A 98 5.55 -9.76 -14.19
C PRO A 98 4.51 -8.79 -13.61
N GLY A 99 4.94 -7.73 -12.91
CA GLY A 99 4.08 -6.82 -12.14
C GLY A 99 3.55 -7.51 -10.89
N ALA A 100 4.40 -8.24 -10.17
CA ALA A 100 4.01 -8.92 -8.94
C ALA A 100 3.59 -7.91 -7.86
N ASP A 101 4.26 -6.76 -7.84
CA ASP A 101 3.77 -5.47 -7.36
C ASP A 101 2.75 -4.89 -8.39
N ASP A 102 1.44 -4.86 -8.13
CA ASP A 102 0.69 -5.47 -7.01
C ASP A 102 -0.26 -6.59 -7.46
N LYS A 103 0.09 -7.35 -8.51
CA LYS A 103 -0.73 -8.51 -8.90
C LYS A 103 -0.78 -9.60 -7.83
N ASN A 104 0.14 -9.63 -6.88
CA ASN A 104 0.05 -10.46 -5.68
C ASN A 104 -1.09 -9.99 -4.75
N GLY A 105 -1.21 -8.69 -4.49
CA GLY A 105 -2.34 -8.12 -3.74
C GLY A 105 -3.68 -8.35 -4.44
N ILE A 106 -3.73 -8.18 -5.78
CA ILE A 106 -4.93 -8.51 -6.58
C ILE A 106 -5.29 -10.00 -6.40
N PHE A 107 -4.30 -10.88 -6.44
CA PHE A 107 -4.51 -12.31 -6.24
C PHE A 107 -5.12 -12.60 -4.86
N ILE A 108 -4.55 -12.02 -3.79
CA ILE A 108 -5.07 -12.17 -2.42
C ILE A 108 -6.51 -11.67 -2.33
N CYS A 109 -6.78 -10.47 -2.87
CA CYS A 109 -8.12 -9.90 -2.93
C CYS A 109 -9.13 -10.85 -3.59
N LEU A 110 -8.78 -11.43 -4.73
CA LEU A 110 -9.64 -12.35 -5.47
C LEU A 110 -9.83 -13.71 -4.79
N GLU A 111 -8.83 -14.23 -4.07
CA GLU A 111 -8.98 -15.46 -3.27
C GLU A 111 -9.90 -15.21 -2.05
N CYS A 112 -9.73 -14.09 -1.35
CA CYS A 112 -10.61 -13.70 -0.25
C CYS A 112 -12.06 -13.46 -0.73
N LEU A 113 -12.26 -12.82 -1.90
CA LEU A 113 -13.58 -12.62 -2.50
C LEU A 113 -14.31 -13.94 -2.78
N LYS A 114 -13.58 -14.99 -3.15
CA LYS A 114 -14.16 -16.33 -3.33
C LYS A 114 -14.51 -16.98 -2.00
N LYS A 115 -13.65 -16.83 -1.00
CA LYS A 115 -13.76 -17.51 0.30
C LYS A 115 -14.88 -16.94 1.17
N TYR A 116 -15.00 -15.62 1.26
CA TYR A 116 -15.88 -14.96 2.21
C TYR A 116 -17.22 -14.53 1.59
N ASP A 117 -18.31 -14.66 2.35
CA ASP A 117 -19.65 -14.23 1.91
C ASP A 117 -19.90 -12.74 2.16
N THR A 118 -19.07 -12.08 2.98
CA THR A 118 -19.20 -10.65 3.31
C THR A 118 -17.82 -10.00 3.31
N ILE A 119 -17.53 -9.19 2.28
CA ILE A 119 -16.24 -8.50 2.12
C ILE A 119 -16.38 -7.31 1.16
N LYS A 120 -15.58 -6.27 1.39
CA LYS A 120 -15.40 -5.15 0.46
C LYS A 120 -13.99 -5.16 -0.12
N ILE A 121 -13.86 -4.81 -1.39
CA ILE A 121 -12.57 -4.68 -2.07
C ILE A 121 -12.57 -3.43 -2.92
N ALA A 122 -11.55 -2.58 -2.77
CA ALA A 122 -11.29 -1.48 -3.70
C ALA A 122 -10.03 -1.77 -4.52
N PHE A 123 -10.12 -1.56 -5.83
CA PHE A 123 -9.01 -1.67 -6.76
C PHE A 123 -8.68 -0.29 -7.31
N PHE A 124 -7.49 0.22 -7.00
CA PHE A 124 -7.05 1.57 -7.36
C PHE A 124 -6.21 1.59 -8.62
N ARG A 125 -6.35 2.65 -9.41
CA ARG A 125 -5.50 2.93 -10.59
C ARG A 125 -4.32 3.82 -10.20
N GLU A 126 -3.23 3.72 -10.93
CA GLU A 126 -2.15 4.72 -10.94
C GLU A 126 -1.50 4.96 -9.56
N GLU A 127 -1.27 3.89 -8.80
CA GLU A 127 -0.54 3.94 -7.53
C GLU A 127 0.94 4.26 -7.75
N GLU A 128 1.55 3.62 -8.74
CA GLU A 128 2.97 3.70 -9.08
C GLU A 128 3.39 5.09 -9.61
N THR A 129 2.40 5.97 -9.82
CA THR A 129 2.58 7.37 -10.23
C THR A 129 2.15 8.37 -9.16
N GLY A 130 2.06 7.94 -7.90
CA GLY A 130 1.74 8.77 -6.74
C GLY A 130 0.32 8.60 -6.23
N CYS A 131 -0.19 7.36 -6.17
CA CYS A 131 -1.47 7.04 -5.50
C CYS A 131 -2.66 7.83 -6.07
N ALA A 132 -2.71 8.05 -7.38
CA ALA A 132 -3.71 8.93 -7.99
C ALA A 132 -5.13 8.35 -7.91
N GLY A 133 -5.27 7.03 -7.96
CA GLY A 133 -6.54 6.31 -7.76
C GLY A 133 -7.10 6.52 -6.36
N SER A 134 -6.34 6.17 -5.32
CA SER A 134 -6.77 6.36 -3.92
C SER A 134 -6.95 7.84 -3.55
N SER A 135 -6.21 8.75 -4.17
CA SER A 135 -6.42 10.21 -4.02
C SER A 135 -7.82 10.65 -4.46
N ASN A 136 -8.41 9.95 -5.41
CA ASN A 136 -9.76 10.20 -5.93
C ASN A 136 -10.80 9.21 -5.40
N ALA A 137 -10.50 8.49 -4.31
CA ALA A 137 -11.35 7.43 -3.81
C ALA A 137 -12.74 7.95 -3.39
N TYR A 138 -13.77 7.17 -3.70
CA TYR A 138 -15.11 7.37 -3.18
C TYR A 138 -15.19 6.96 -1.71
N MET A 139 -14.85 7.88 -0.80
CA MET A 139 -14.76 7.63 0.64
C MET A 139 -16.01 7.02 1.31
N PRO A 140 -17.26 7.32 0.88
CA PRO A 140 -18.44 6.66 1.46
C PRO A 140 -18.47 5.14 1.27
N PHE A 141 -17.64 4.56 0.38
CA PHE A 141 -17.44 3.12 0.28
C PHE A 141 -16.94 2.49 1.59
N PHE A 142 -16.17 3.24 2.40
CA PHE A 142 -15.48 2.76 3.59
C PHE A 142 -16.26 2.98 4.91
N ASN A 143 -17.39 3.69 4.90
CA ASN A 143 -18.12 4.11 6.10
C ASN A 143 -18.58 2.96 7.03
N ASP A 144 -18.68 1.75 6.51
CA ASP A 144 -19.14 0.54 7.20
C ASP A 144 -18.07 -0.56 7.17
N VAL A 145 -16.78 -0.22 7.02
CA VAL A 145 -15.69 -1.20 7.12
C VAL A 145 -15.15 -1.26 8.55
N ARG A 146 -14.61 -2.41 8.94
CA ARG A 146 -14.04 -2.63 10.30
C ARG A 146 -12.58 -2.19 10.38
N PHE A 147 -11.87 -2.36 9.26
CA PHE A 147 -10.47 -2.07 9.03
C PHE A 147 -10.20 -2.17 7.52
N VAL A 148 -9.04 -1.72 7.06
CA VAL A 148 -8.58 -1.87 5.68
C VAL A 148 -7.21 -2.55 5.63
N ILE A 149 -7.05 -3.58 4.80
CA ILE A 149 -5.75 -4.25 4.59
C ILE A 149 -5.32 -4.03 3.14
N GLN A 150 -4.09 -3.57 2.94
CA GLN A 150 -3.41 -3.52 1.66
C GLN A 150 -2.33 -4.62 1.62
N PRO A 151 -2.46 -5.68 0.82
CA PRO A 151 -1.40 -6.67 0.65
C PRO A 151 -0.40 -6.21 -0.42
N ASP A 152 0.38 -5.17 -0.15
CA ASP A 152 1.25 -4.52 -1.14
C ASP A 152 2.60 -4.10 -0.52
N ARG A 153 3.39 -5.10 -0.16
CA ARG A 153 4.74 -4.90 0.32
C ARG A 153 5.62 -6.06 -0.10
N LYS A 154 6.83 -5.75 -0.54
CA LYS A 154 7.83 -6.78 -0.84
C LYS A 154 8.16 -7.62 0.40
N GLY A 155 8.65 -8.84 0.20
CA GLY A 155 9.05 -9.73 1.29
C GLY A 155 7.91 -10.57 1.85
N ASN A 156 8.02 -11.01 3.10
CA ASN A 156 7.08 -11.95 3.70
C ASN A 156 6.79 -11.73 5.20
N SER A 157 7.23 -10.63 5.79
CA SER A 157 7.24 -10.44 7.24
C SER A 157 6.96 -9.02 7.71
N ASP A 158 6.81 -8.04 6.82
CA ASP A 158 6.52 -6.68 7.24
C ASP A 158 5.01 -6.50 7.39
N LEU A 159 4.60 -5.93 8.52
CA LEU A 159 3.30 -5.30 8.72
C LEU A 159 3.56 -3.81 8.89
N ILE A 160 3.13 -3.01 7.93
CA ILE A 160 3.27 -1.57 7.96
C ILE A 160 2.15 -0.98 8.80
N THR A 161 2.52 -0.44 9.96
CA THR A 161 1.60 0.15 10.94
C THR A 161 1.76 1.66 11.03
N SER A 162 2.87 2.21 10.53
CA SER A 162 3.10 3.64 10.38
C SER A 162 3.75 3.97 9.04
N ILE A 163 3.49 5.17 8.51
CA ILE A 163 4.17 5.74 7.35
C ILE A 163 4.63 7.13 7.73
N GLY A 164 5.94 7.35 7.72
CA GLY A 164 6.53 8.53 8.31
C GLY A 164 6.23 8.63 9.81
N PHE A 165 5.67 9.75 10.25
CA PHE A 165 5.26 10.00 11.64
C PHE A 165 3.77 9.74 11.90
N SER A 166 3.04 9.24 10.89
CA SER A 166 1.63 8.93 11.02
C SER A 166 1.39 7.45 11.28
N GLU A 167 0.73 7.15 12.38
CA GLU A 167 0.18 5.83 12.66
C GLU A 167 -1.00 5.52 11.73
N LEU A 168 -1.16 4.26 11.35
CA LEU A 168 -2.22 3.80 10.46
C LEU A 168 -3.33 3.05 11.20
N CYS A 169 -3.03 2.53 12.39
CA CYS A 169 -3.91 1.66 13.15
C CYS A 169 -3.77 1.86 14.66
N SER A 170 -4.80 1.45 15.41
CA SER A 170 -4.77 1.52 16.87
C SER A 170 -4.06 0.33 17.49
N ASP A 171 -3.56 0.49 18.71
CA ASP A 171 -2.95 -0.59 19.50
C ASP A 171 -3.90 -1.78 19.66
N GLU A 172 -5.20 -1.53 19.86
CA GLU A 172 -6.20 -2.59 19.98
C GLU A 172 -6.34 -3.41 18.69
N PHE A 173 -6.10 -2.80 17.51
CA PHE A 173 -6.06 -3.54 16.26
C PHE A 173 -4.84 -4.46 16.21
N ILE A 174 -3.66 -3.98 16.61
CA ILE A 174 -2.43 -4.77 16.64
C ILE A 174 -2.53 -5.93 17.63
N GLU A 175 -3.08 -5.69 18.83
CA GLU A 175 -3.34 -6.73 19.82
C GLU A 175 -4.29 -7.82 19.30
N ALA A 176 -5.29 -7.44 18.48
CA ALA A 176 -6.20 -8.39 17.85
C ALA A 176 -5.56 -9.15 16.67
N VAL A 177 -4.74 -8.47 15.87
CA VAL A 177 -4.06 -9.04 14.70
C VAL A 177 -3.00 -10.07 15.12
N LYS A 178 -2.26 -9.82 16.20
CA LYS A 178 -1.17 -10.69 16.71
C LYS A 178 -0.14 -11.03 15.64
N PRO A 179 0.52 -10.03 15.01
CA PRO A 179 1.39 -10.26 13.86
C PRO A 179 2.55 -11.22 14.16
N GLU A 180 3.11 -11.17 15.37
CA GLU A 180 4.26 -11.99 15.75
C GLU A 180 3.96 -13.50 15.72
N GLU A 181 2.74 -13.92 16.05
CA GLU A 181 2.32 -15.34 16.00
C GLU A 181 2.33 -15.88 14.56
N TRP A 182 2.21 -14.98 13.57
CA TRP A 182 2.25 -15.26 12.14
C TRP A 182 3.62 -14.96 11.50
N GLY A 183 4.61 -14.58 12.32
CA GLY A 183 5.93 -14.19 11.86
C GLY A 183 5.92 -12.91 11.03
N TYR A 184 5.00 -12.00 11.32
CA TYR A 184 4.99 -10.61 10.85
C TYR A 184 5.50 -9.68 11.96
N LYS A 185 6.08 -8.55 11.57
CA LYS A 185 6.61 -7.52 12.46
C LYS A 185 6.19 -6.16 11.99
N GLU A 186 5.79 -5.33 12.94
CA GLU A 186 5.50 -3.92 12.73
C GLU A 186 6.72 -3.20 12.16
N ASN A 187 6.51 -2.35 11.16
CA ASN A 187 7.53 -1.59 10.47
C ASN A 187 6.96 -0.27 9.95
N ASN A 188 7.86 0.67 9.67
CA ASN A 188 7.52 1.90 8.97
C ASN A 188 7.54 1.67 7.45
N GLY A 189 6.57 2.28 6.75
CA GLY A 189 6.39 2.16 5.31
C GLY A 189 6.73 3.43 4.55
N LEU A 190 6.50 3.35 3.23
CA LEU A 190 6.50 4.50 2.33
C LEU A 190 5.05 4.81 1.94
N LEU A 191 4.83 5.93 1.25
CA LEU A 191 3.52 6.30 0.72
C LEU A 191 2.92 5.14 -0.09
N THR A 192 1.71 4.74 0.28
CA THR A 192 0.87 3.80 -0.47
C THR A 192 -0.61 4.22 -0.39
N ASP A 193 -1.50 3.50 -1.08
CA ASP A 193 -2.94 3.77 -1.09
C ASP A 193 -3.57 3.92 0.32
N VAL A 194 -3.19 3.10 1.31
CA VAL A 194 -3.76 3.22 2.66
C VAL A 194 -3.42 4.54 3.36
N MET A 195 -2.25 5.12 3.09
CA MET A 195 -1.89 6.44 3.63
C MET A 195 -2.71 7.55 2.98
N VAL A 196 -2.97 7.45 1.68
CA VAL A 196 -3.83 8.41 0.97
C VAL A 196 -5.28 8.30 1.43
N LEU A 197 -5.77 7.08 1.67
CA LEU A 197 -7.09 6.87 2.27
C LEU A 197 -7.19 7.50 3.66
N LYS A 198 -6.13 7.39 4.48
CA LYS A 198 -6.04 8.11 5.75
C LYS A 198 -6.20 9.61 5.54
N TRP A 199 -5.39 10.25 4.69
CA TRP A 199 -5.53 11.69 4.42
C TRP A 199 -6.91 12.10 3.92
N ASN A 200 -7.59 11.20 3.20
CA ASN A 200 -8.96 11.41 2.71
C ASN A 200 -10.04 11.15 3.78
N GLY A 201 -9.66 10.87 5.03
CA GLY A 201 -10.56 10.76 6.17
C GLY A 201 -11.00 9.33 6.50
N LEU A 202 -10.22 8.31 6.12
CA LEU A 202 -10.44 6.95 6.60
C LEU A 202 -10.30 6.89 8.12
N ASP A 203 -11.40 6.59 8.81
CA ASP A 203 -11.56 6.67 10.27
C ASP A 203 -11.43 5.31 10.99
N VAL A 204 -10.91 4.30 10.28
CA VAL A 204 -10.63 2.96 10.81
C VAL A 204 -9.18 2.59 10.60
N SER A 205 -8.69 1.66 11.42
CA SER A 205 -7.36 1.08 11.32
C SER A 205 -7.11 0.52 9.94
N CYS A 206 -5.94 0.83 9.38
CA CYS A 206 -5.47 0.23 8.15
C CYS A 206 -4.03 -0.22 8.28
N VAL A 207 -3.64 -1.21 7.49
CA VAL A 207 -2.27 -1.72 7.45
C VAL A 207 -1.90 -2.08 6.02
N ASN A 208 -0.61 -1.98 5.70
CA ASN A 208 -0.04 -2.60 4.51
C ASN A 208 0.81 -3.81 4.94
N LEU A 209 0.87 -4.89 4.17
CA LEU A 209 1.62 -6.09 4.57
C LEU A 209 2.35 -6.79 3.44
N SER A 210 3.46 -7.44 3.80
CA SER A 210 4.27 -8.19 2.87
C SER A 210 3.49 -9.34 2.21
N CYS A 211 3.51 -9.40 0.87
CA CYS A 211 2.71 -10.34 0.08
C CYS A 211 3.53 -11.21 -0.91
N GLY A 212 4.81 -11.43 -0.63
CA GLY A 212 5.60 -12.50 -1.24
C GLY A 212 6.24 -12.21 -2.59
N TYR A 213 6.25 -10.95 -3.05
CA TYR A 213 7.08 -10.51 -4.17
C TYR A 213 8.44 -9.98 -3.70
N TYR A 214 9.44 -10.07 -4.59
CA TYR A 214 10.82 -9.67 -4.33
C TYR A 214 11.43 -9.01 -5.57
N ASN A 215 12.50 -8.24 -5.39
CA ASN A 215 13.15 -7.44 -6.44
C ASN A 215 12.15 -6.50 -7.15
N ALA A 216 11.30 -5.85 -6.33
CA ALA A 216 10.26 -4.92 -6.77
C ALA A 216 10.80 -3.89 -7.77
N HIS A 217 9.93 -3.47 -8.69
CA HIS A 217 10.19 -2.44 -9.70
C HIS A 217 11.38 -2.74 -10.63
N SER A 218 11.65 -4.03 -10.89
CA SER A 218 12.69 -4.50 -11.79
C SER A 218 12.23 -5.66 -12.68
N ASP A 219 12.97 -5.92 -13.77
CA ASP A 219 12.76 -7.12 -14.60
C ASP A 219 13.12 -8.43 -13.87
N GLN A 220 13.79 -8.35 -12.72
CA GLN A 220 14.13 -9.49 -11.89
C GLN A 220 13.08 -9.77 -10.81
N GLU A 221 11.94 -9.10 -10.89
CA GLU A 221 10.84 -9.31 -9.96
C GLU A 221 10.33 -10.75 -10.03
N ILE A 222 10.17 -11.33 -8.84
CA ILE A 222 9.71 -12.71 -8.65
C ILE A 222 8.65 -12.77 -7.56
N THR A 223 7.81 -13.80 -7.64
CA THR A 223 6.93 -14.18 -6.54
C THR A 223 7.39 -15.52 -5.97
N VAL A 224 7.63 -15.55 -4.65
CA VAL A 224 7.89 -16.79 -3.91
C VAL A 224 6.55 -17.36 -3.46
N LYS A 225 6.20 -18.54 -3.97
CA LYS A 225 4.86 -19.12 -3.80
C LYS A 225 4.51 -19.38 -2.33
N LYS A 226 5.48 -19.81 -1.53
CA LYS A 226 5.29 -20.04 -0.09
C LYS A 226 4.97 -18.75 0.65
N ASP A 227 5.61 -17.65 0.26
CA ASP A 227 5.46 -16.36 0.94
C ASP A 227 4.16 -15.66 0.55
N LEU A 228 3.76 -15.73 -0.73
CA LEU A 228 2.45 -15.27 -1.16
C LEU A 228 1.33 -16.01 -0.40
N MET A 229 1.47 -17.33 -0.23
CA MET A 229 0.52 -18.11 0.57
C MET A 229 0.55 -17.76 2.05
N LYS A 230 1.72 -17.44 2.62
CA LYS A 230 1.82 -16.93 4.00
C LYS A 230 1.04 -15.62 4.14
N GLY A 231 1.19 -14.68 3.20
CA GLY A 231 0.44 -13.42 3.17
C GLY A 231 -1.06 -13.63 3.05
N LEU A 232 -1.52 -14.52 2.15
CA LEU A 232 -2.94 -14.86 2.04
C LEU A 232 -3.48 -15.41 3.36
N LEU A 233 -2.79 -16.36 4.00
CA LEU A 233 -3.25 -16.95 5.26
C LEU A 233 -3.28 -15.92 6.39
N PHE A 234 -2.35 -14.98 6.41
CA PHE A 234 -2.35 -13.91 7.41
C PHE A 234 -3.50 -12.92 7.18
N VAL A 235 -3.81 -12.57 5.93
CA VAL A 235 -5.01 -11.77 5.61
C VAL A 235 -6.29 -12.49 6.03
N GLU A 236 -6.38 -13.79 5.76
CA GLU A 236 -7.51 -14.62 6.17
C GLU A 236 -7.69 -14.63 7.70
N HIS A 237 -6.59 -14.76 8.45
CA HIS A 237 -6.57 -14.64 9.91
C HIS A 237 -7.13 -13.31 10.39
N ILE A 238 -6.67 -12.19 9.85
CA ILE A 238 -7.17 -10.86 10.25
C ILE A 238 -8.67 -10.74 9.93
N ILE A 239 -9.12 -11.23 8.78
CA ILE A 239 -10.54 -11.23 8.40
C ILE A 239 -11.41 -12.00 9.40
N GLU A 240 -10.95 -13.18 9.81
CA GLU A 240 -11.68 -14.12 10.66
C GLU A 240 -11.69 -13.72 12.13
N ASP A 241 -10.55 -13.30 12.67
CA ASP A 241 -10.37 -13.08 14.11
C ASP A 241 -10.67 -11.63 14.53
N CYS A 242 -10.40 -10.64 13.67
CA CYS A 242 -10.66 -9.22 13.97
C CYS A 242 -12.15 -8.89 13.73
N THR A 243 -13.02 -9.32 14.63
CA THR A 243 -14.47 -9.23 14.43
C THR A 243 -15.09 -7.87 14.78
N ALA A 244 -14.41 -7.06 15.59
CA ALA A 244 -14.82 -5.72 15.99
C ALA A 244 -14.57 -4.67 14.89
N ALA A 245 -15.08 -3.46 15.06
CA ALA A 245 -14.61 -2.30 14.31
C ALA A 245 -13.45 -1.65 15.06
N TYR A 246 -12.41 -1.25 14.34
CA TYR A 246 -11.19 -0.71 14.92
C TYR A 246 -11.01 0.73 14.48
N PRO A 247 -11.71 1.70 15.10
CA PRO A 247 -11.62 3.11 14.72
C PRO A 247 -10.18 3.62 14.90
N HIS A 248 -9.72 4.43 13.97
CA HIS A 248 -8.43 5.11 14.04
C HIS A 248 -8.46 6.38 13.18
N THR A 249 -8.49 7.53 13.85
CA THR A 249 -8.52 8.86 13.20
C THR A 249 -7.21 9.62 13.36
N GLY A 250 -6.24 9.08 14.09
CA GLY A 250 -4.94 9.72 14.32
C GLY A 250 -4.17 9.75 13.00
N ILE A 251 -4.00 10.93 12.43
CA ILE A 251 -2.97 11.19 11.44
C ILE A 251 -2.17 12.31 12.05
N PHE A 252 -0.84 12.18 11.99
CA PHE A 252 0.05 13.28 12.34
C PHE A 252 -0.12 14.35 11.25
N ASN A 253 -1.08 15.22 11.47
CA ASN A 253 -1.57 16.24 10.53
C ASN A 253 -1.52 17.63 11.17
N ASP A 254 -0.86 17.78 12.31
CA ASP A 254 -0.59 19.09 12.86
C ASP A 254 0.68 19.64 12.21
N ARG A 255 0.51 20.72 11.45
CA ARG A 255 1.63 21.47 10.86
C ARG A 255 2.61 21.90 11.95
N TYR A 256 2.12 22.25 13.14
CA TYR A 256 2.98 22.61 14.28
C TYR A 256 3.80 21.43 14.79
N GLU A 257 3.21 20.24 14.89
CA GLU A 257 3.96 19.05 15.31
C GLU A 257 4.97 18.60 14.23
N CYS A 258 4.68 18.82 12.93
CA CYS A 258 5.64 18.59 11.84
C CYS A 258 6.82 19.57 11.91
N GLU A 259 6.58 20.82 12.28
CA GLU A 259 7.62 21.83 12.46
C GLU A 259 8.51 21.51 13.66
N ASP A 260 7.92 21.12 14.79
CA ASP A 260 8.66 20.72 15.99
C ASP A 260 9.55 19.47 15.74
N GLU A 261 9.05 18.49 14.99
CA GLU A 261 9.82 17.32 14.54
C GLU A 261 11.00 17.72 13.63
N ILE A 262 10.78 18.61 12.66
CA ILE A 262 11.88 19.11 11.81
C ILE A 262 12.88 19.93 12.62
N HIS A 263 12.42 20.69 13.63
CA HIS A 263 13.30 21.36 14.58
C HIS A 263 14.12 20.36 15.42
N ASP A 264 13.56 19.21 15.80
CA ASP A 264 14.29 18.12 16.47
C ASP A 264 15.34 17.47 15.55
N ILE A 265 15.01 17.24 14.28
CA ILE A 265 15.94 16.74 13.27
C ILE A 265 17.09 17.73 13.07
N LEU A 266 16.78 19.02 12.91
CA LEU A 266 17.78 20.09 12.76
C LEU A 266 18.61 20.30 14.04
N ARG A 267 18.09 19.96 15.23
CA ARG A 267 18.89 19.93 16.48
C ARG A 267 19.91 18.80 16.48
N GLN A 268 19.56 17.65 15.89
CA GLN A 268 20.46 16.50 15.82
C GLN A 268 21.50 16.66 14.71
N ASP A 269 21.11 17.24 13.57
CA ASP A 269 22.01 17.58 12.47
C ASP A 269 21.70 18.97 11.90
N PRO A 270 22.36 20.02 12.42
CA PRO A 270 22.16 21.39 11.96
C PRO A 270 22.68 21.66 10.53
N THR A 271 23.36 20.70 9.90
CA THR A 271 23.96 20.88 8.56
C THR A 271 22.99 20.58 7.42
N LEU A 272 21.84 19.96 7.72
CA LEU A 272 20.81 19.62 6.74
C LEU A 272 20.23 20.86 6.08
N THR A 273 20.14 20.83 4.76
CA THR A 273 19.49 21.90 3.97
C THR A 273 17.99 21.64 3.84
N PRO A 274 17.18 22.66 3.51
CA PRO A 274 15.76 22.46 3.16
C PRO A 274 15.57 21.39 2.08
N GLU A 275 16.46 21.34 1.08
CA GLU A 275 16.43 20.35 0.01
C GLU A 275 16.73 18.94 0.52
N ASP A 276 17.67 18.78 1.45
CA ASP A 276 17.96 17.50 2.10
C ASP A 276 16.76 17.02 2.93
N LEU A 277 16.17 17.91 3.74
CA LEU A 277 15.00 17.61 4.55
C LEU A 277 13.80 17.22 3.69
N GLN A 278 13.57 17.95 2.61
CA GLN A 278 12.52 17.62 1.66
C GLN A 278 12.80 16.26 1.00
N TYR A 279 14.02 16.03 0.51
CA TYR A 279 14.38 14.76 -0.13
C TYR A 279 14.22 13.57 0.81
N MET A 280 14.60 13.73 2.09
CA MET A 280 14.59 12.67 3.09
C MET A 280 13.21 12.45 3.72
N TYR A 281 12.42 13.52 3.89
CA TYR A 281 11.21 13.51 4.73
C TYR A 281 9.94 14.02 4.04
N ALA A 282 9.94 14.34 2.74
CA ALA A 282 8.70 14.74 2.03
C ALA A 282 7.62 13.65 2.09
N THR A 283 8.01 12.38 2.17
CA THR A 283 7.08 11.27 2.38
C THR A 283 6.53 11.21 3.82
N ASN A 284 7.27 11.76 4.78
CA ASN A 284 6.95 11.73 6.21
C ASN A 284 6.13 12.94 6.63
N PHE A 285 6.34 14.09 5.96
CA PHE A 285 5.59 15.33 6.16
C PHE A 285 4.94 15.81 4.84
N PRO A 286 3.98 15.05 4.30
CA PRO A 286 3.43 15.27 2.97
C PRO A 286 2.56 16.54 2.87
N HIS A 287 2.21 17.12 4.01
CA HIS A 287 1.53 18.42 4.10
C HIS A 287 2.49 19.61 3.98
N LEU A 288 3.79 19.38 4.16
CA LEU A 288 4.81 20.40 3.98
C LEU A 288 5.19 20.48 2.50
N LYS A 289 5.04 21.69 1.96
CA LYS A 289 5.48 22.02 0.62
C LYS A 289 6.99 22.32 0.64
N PRO A 290 7.67 22.32 -0.53
CA PRO A 290 9.08 22.71 -0.58
C PRO A 290 9.36 24.04 0.15
N GLU A 291 8.46 25.02 -0.01
CA GLU A 291 8.58 26.34 0.62
C GLU A 291 8.41 26.29 2.15
N ASP A 292 7.76 25.26 2.68
CA ASP A 292 7.62 25.07 4.13
C ASP A 292 8.95 24.66 4.75
N TYR A 293 9.73 23.78 4.10
CA TYR A 293 11.06 23.38 4.60
C TYR A 293 12.03 24.57 4.63
N GLU A 294 11.97 25.45 3.63
CA GLU A 294 12.75 26.68 3.60
C GLU A 294 12.42 27.56 4.82
N ARG A 295 11.13 27.83 5.04
CA ARG A 295 10.66 28.62 6.17
C ARG A 295 11.05 28.00 7.52
N ILE A 296 10.87 26.69 7.71
CA ILE A 296 11.17 26.01 8.98
C ILE A 296 12.67 26.10 9.30
N CYS A 297 13.53 25.93 8.30
CA CYS A 297 14.97 26.11 8.44
C CYS A 297 15.34 27.56 8.80
N GLU A 298 14.69 28.56 8.20
CA GLU A 298 14.88 29.97 8.54
C GLU A 298 14.42 30.29 9.98
N ASP A 299 13.25 29.79 10.37
CA ASP A 299 12.69 29.92 11.72
C ASP A 299 13.64 29.26 12.74
N TYR A 300 14.15 28.06 12.45
CA TYR A 300 15.12 27.36 13.29
C TYR A 300 16.42 28.16 13.48
N ARG A 301 16.99 28.68 12.38
CA ARG A 301 18.22 29.49 12.44
C ARG A 301 18.02 30.77 13.24
N THR A 302 16.85 31.38 13.13
CA THR A 302 16.51 32.63 13.81
C THR A 302 16.26 32.43 15.31
N LEU A 303 15.57 31.35 15.68
CA LEU A 303 15.11 31.11 17.04
C LEU A 303 16.08 30.26 17.89
N TRP A 304 16.86 29.38 17.26
CA TRP A 304 17.60 28.34 17.98
C TRP A 304 19.11 28.33 17.68
N ALA A 305 19.55 28.58 16.44
CA ALA A 305 20.98 28.61 16.10
C ALA A 305 21.73 29.84 16.69
N GLY A 306 21.02 30.93 17.00
CA GLY A 306 21.59 32.11 17.65
C GLY A 306 21.82 31.97 19.16
N ASN A 307 21.25 30.94 19.81
CA ASN A 307 21.31 30.77 21.28
C ASN A 307 22.41 29.83 21.76
N GLU A 308 23.10 29.10 20.86
CA GLU A 308 24.23 28.24 21.24
C GLU A 308 25.55 29.00 21.40
N GLN A 309 25.67 30.22 20.85
CA GLN A 309 26.88 31.04 21.03
C GLN A 309 26.97 31.73 22.41
N ASP A 310 25.88 31.79 23.18
CA ASP A 310 25.85 32.44 24.51
C ASP A 310 25.97 31.44 25.68
N ARG A 311 26.26 30.16 25.41
CA ARG A 311 26.53 29.14 26.45
C ARG A 311 28.00 28.78 26.63
N GLU A 312 28.92 29.54 26.04
CA GLU A 312 30.32 29.52 26.42
C GLU A 312 30.71 30.83 27.15
N HIS A 313 30.86 30.69 28.47
CA HIS A 313 31.63 31.51 29.41
C HIS A 313 30.92 32.62 30.22
N PRO A 314 31.29 32.78 31.52
CA PRO A 314 32.59 32.44 32.14
C PRO A 314 32.73 31.02 32.68
#